data_AF-A0A257U4V7-F1
#
_entry.id   AF-A0A257U4V7-F1
#
_cell.length_a   1.000
_cell.length_b   1.000
_cell.length_c   1.000
_cell.angle_alpha   90.00
_cell.angle_beta   90.00
_cell.angle_gamma   90.00
#
_symmetry.space_group_name_H-M   'P 1'
#
loop_
_entity.id
_entity.type
_entity.pdbx_description
1 polymer ?
#
loop_
_entity_poly.entity_id
_entity_poly.type
_entity_poly.pdbx_seq_one_letter_code
_entity_poly.pdbx_strand_id
1 'polypeptide(L)'
;MVPTPTWTPTPTPTPTRTATPSILTASFAVSSAAPYVGGAVQFTDTSAGVPRSWQWTFGDGASSTDRNPTHAYALRGAYTVTLRVGNATTTSQAIRTITVGARARRHLRRR
;
A
#
# COMPACT_ATOMS: atom_id res chain seq x y z
N MET A 1 -42.56 33.43 42.37
CA MET A 1 -42.26 32.07 41.83
C MET A 1 -41.62 32.25 40.47
N VAL A 2 -40.37 31.84 40.28
CA VAL A 2 -39.65 31.95 39.00
C VAL A 2 -39.57 30.55 38.40
N PRO A 3 -39.99 30.33 37.13
CA PRO A 3 -39.83 29.01 36.53
C PRO A 3 -38.34 28.76 36.24
N THR A 4 -37.85 27.60 36.65
CA THR A 4 -36.51 27.11 36.30
C THR A 4 -36.44 26.78 34.80
N PRO A 5 -35.41 27.21 34.06
CA PRO A 5 -35.21 26.73 32.70
C PRO A 5 -34.74 25.27 32.75
N THR A 6 -35.54 24.36 32.19
CA THR A 6 -35.12 23.00 31.88
C THR A 6 -34.16 23.04 30.70
N TRP A 7 -32.87 22.86 30.97
CA TRP A 7 -31.86 22.66 29.93
C TRP A 7 -31.84 21.19 29.53
N THR A 8 -32.39 20.88 28.36
CA THR A 8 -32.25 19.57 27.73
C THR A 8 -30.86 19.50 27.07
N PRO A 9 -29.98 18.52 27.40
CA PRO A 9 -28.75 18.35 26.64
C PRO A 9 -29.09 17.90 25.22
N THR A 10 -28.65 18.67 24.22
CA THR A 10 -28.74 18.31 22.81
C THR A 10 -28.00 16.98 22.57
N PRO A 11 -28.60 15.99 21.90
CA PRO A 11 -27.86 14.79 21.52
C PRO A 11 -26.70 15.20 20.61
N THR A 12 -25.47 14.89 21.01
CA THR A 12 -24.29 15.08 20.17
C THR A 12 -24.52 14.34 18.85
N PRO A 13 -24.48 15.00 17.68
CA PRO A 13 -24.51 14.27 16.42
C PRO A 13 -23.31 13.34 16.42
N THR A 14 -23.56 12.04 16.44
CA THR A 14 -22.53 11.03 16.16
C THR A 14 -21.90 11.43 14.82
N PRO A 15 -20.57 11.45 14.66
CA PRO A 15 -19.99 11.70 13.35
C PRO A 15 -20.45 10.58 12.41
N THR A 16 -21.48 10.86 11.62
CA THR A 16 -21.87 10.01 10.50
C THR A 16 -20.69 10.05 9.54
N ARG A 17 -19.82 9.03 9.62
CA ARG A 17 -18.83 8.78 8.57
C ARG A 17 -19.61 8.57 7.28
N THR A 18 -19.72 9.62 6.49
CA THR A 18 -20.20 9.56 5.12
C THR A 18 -19.34 8.53 4.41
N ALA A 19 -19.89 7.35 4.15
CA ALA A 19 -19.25 6.36 3.31
C ALA A 19 -19.24 6.95 1.89
N THR A 20 -18.14 7.61 1.53
CA THR A 20 -17.86 8.00 0.15
C THR A 20 -17.99 6.73 -0.72
N PRO A 21 -18.65 6.77 -1.89
CA PRO A 21 -18.72 5.60 -2.76
C PRO A 21 -17.29 5.11 -3.00
N SER A 22 -17.04 3.86 -2.61
CA SER A 22 -15.69 3.31 -2.53
C SER A 22 -15.22 2.91 -3.93
N ILE A 23 -14.78 3.89 -4.71
CA ILE A 23 -14.10 3.62 -5.98
C ILE A 23 -12.83 2.81 -5.69
N LEU A 24 -12.57 1.80 -6.51
CA LEU A 24 -11.38 0.97 -6.39
C LEU A 24 -10.15 1.80 -6.77
N THR A 25 -9.26 2.03 -5.82
CA THR A 25 -8.04 2.82 -6.03
C THR A 25 -6.84 1.98 -5.63
N ALA A 26 -6.04 1.58 -6.61
CA ALA A 26 -4.82 0.84 -6.39
C ALA A 26 -3.79 1.70 -5.65
N SER A 27 -3.12 1.12 -4.67
CA SER A 27 -1.97 1.74 -4.01
C SER A 27 -1.13 0.67 -3.33
N PHE A 28 0.17 0.90 -3.20
CA PHE A 28 1.04 0.00 -2.47
C PHE A 28 2.25 0.66 -1.83
N ALA A 29 2.74 0.01 -0.77
CA ALA A 29 3.99 0.31 -0.11
C ALA A 29 5.03 -0.80 -0.37
N VAL A 30 6.30 -0.46 -0.14
CA VAL A 30 7.40 -1.44 -0.16
C VAL A 30 8.27 -1.28 1.07
N SER A 31 8.85 -2.37 1.58
CA SER A 31 9.59 -2.37 2.85
C SER A 31 10.92 -1.60 2.82
N SER A 32 11.57 -1.48 1.66
CA SER A 32 12.84 -0.77 1.51
C SER A 32 12.78 0.27 0.41
N ALA A 33 13.15 1.51 0.74
CA ALA A 33 13.32 2.58 -0.25
C ALA A 33 14.58 2.40 -1.11
N ALA A 34 15.55 1.58 -0.65
CA ALA A 34 16.79 1.29 -1.34
C ALA A 34 17.09 -0.21 -1.28
N PRO A 35 16.34 -1.05 -2.02
CA PRO A 35 16.61 -2.47 -2.08
C PRO A 35 17.95 -2.75 -2.77
N TYR A 36 18.50 -3.92 -2.49
CA TYR A 36 19.77 -4.36 -3.04
C TYR A 36 19.63 -5.75 -3.67
N VAL A 37 20.55 -6.10 -4.55
CA VAL A 37 20.57 -7.39 -5.23
C VAL A 37 20.52 -8.56 -4.23
N GLY A 38 19.58 -9.48 -4.46
CA GLY A 38 19.33 -10.65 -3.60
C GLY A 38 18.68 -10.31 -2.26
N GLY A 39 18.36 -9.04 -2.00
CA GLY A 39 17.59 -8.62 -0.83
C GLY A 39 16.09 -8.80 -1.08
N ALA A 40 15.39 -9.41 -0.13
CA ALA A 40 13.94 -9.53 -0.16
C ALA A 40 13.27 -8.16 0.02
N VAL A 41 12.39 -7.81 -0.92
CA VAL A 41 11.53 -6.62 -0.90
C VAL A 41 10.11 -7.09 -0.64
N GLN A 42 9.51 -6.60 0.44
CA GLN A 42 8.11 -6.86 0.74
C GLN A 42 7.26 -5.81 0.04
N PHE A 43 6.25 -6.25 -0.69
CA PHE A 43 5.22 -5.40 -1.29
C PHE A 43 3.95 -5.54 -0.46
N THR A 44 3.33 -4.41 -0.13
CA THR A 44 2.13 -4.38 0.70
C THR A 44 1.04 -3.60 -0.02
N ASP A 45 -0.08 -4.26 -0.29
CA ASP A 45 -1.28 -3.63 -0.82
C ASP A 45 -1.84 -2.61 0.19
N THR A 46 -2.01 -1.38 -0.26
CA THR A 46 -2.66 -0.28 0.48
C THR A 46 -3.84 0.29 -0.30
N SER A 47 -4.42 -0.51 -1.20
CA SER A 47 -5.53 -0.10 -2.07
C SER A 47 -6.83 0.14 -1.29
N ALA A 48 -7.61 1.11 -1.76
CA ALA A 48 -8.96 1.40 -1.26
C ALA A 48 -10.04 0.81 -2.20
N GLY A 49 -11.28 0.67 -1.72
CA GLY A 49 -12.40 0.22 -2.56
C GLY A 49 -12.61 -1.30 -2.65
N VAL A 50 -12.20 -2.04 -1.61
CA VAL A 50 -12.43 -3.49 -1.44
C VAL A 50 -11.92 -4.32 -2.65
N PRO A 51 -10.61 -4.33 -2.90
CA PRO A 51 -10.01 -5.22 -3.90
C PRO A 51 -10.32 -6.69 -3.58
N ARG A 52 -10.60 -7.48 -4.62
CA ARG A 52 -10.83 -8.93 -4.57
C ARG A 52 -9.78 -9.74 -5.31
N SER A 53 -9.01 -9.10 -6.19
CA SER A 53 -7.91 -9.72 -6.92
C SER A 53 -6.71 -8.78 -6.98
N TRP A 54 -5.52 -9.38 -7.01
CA TRP A 54 -4.23 -8.70 -7.11
C TRP A 54 -3.42 -9.34 -8.23
N GLN A 55 -2.72 -8.50 -8.99
CA GLN A 55 -1.77 -8.93 -10.00
C GLN A 55 -0.58 -7.98 -9.94
N TRP A 56 0.57 -8.54 -9.57
CA TRP A 56 1.84 -7.84 -9.49
C TRP A 56 2.69 -8.18 -10.69
N THR A 57 3.34 -7.18 -11.27
CA THR A 57 4.51 -7.38 -12.14
C THR A 57 5.68 -6.60 -11.57
N PHE A 58 6.83 -7.25 -11.41
CA PHE A 58 7.97 -6.65 -10.71
C PHE A 58 8.93 -5.90 -11.63
N GLY A 59 8.73 -5.99 -12.95
CA GLY A 59 9.54 -5.32 -13.98
C GLY A 59 10.77 -6.10 -14.44
N ASP A 60 11.00 -7.29 -13.90
CA ASP A 60 12.11 -8.21 -14.23
C ASP A 60 11.64 -9.51 -14.90
N GLY A 61 10.34 -9.59 -15.24
CA GLY A 61 9.69 -10.78 -15.81
C GLY A 61 8.95 -11.63 -14.78
N ALA A 62 9.18 -11.41 -13.47
CA ALA A 62 8.42 -12.09 -12.43
C ALA A 62 7.07 -11.42 -12.14
N SER A 63 6.13 -12.21 -11.63
CA SER A 63 4.78 -11.76 -11.24
C SER A 63 4.29 -12.50 -9.99
N SER A 64 3.25 -11.96 -9.34
CA SER A 64 2.55 -12.64 -8.25
C SER A 64 1.06 -12.28 -8.26
N THR A 65 0.24 -13.14 -7.67
CA THR A 65 -1.20 -12.90 -7.42
C THR A 65 -1.51 -12.77 -5.93
N ASP A 66 -0.50 -12.89 -5.07
CA ASP A 66 -0.65 -12.67 -3.64
C ASP A 66 -0.99 -11.21 -3.35
N ARG A 67 -1.76 -10.97 -2.29
CA ARG A 67 -2.05 -9.60 -1.85
C ARG A 67 -0.78 -8.84 -1.43
N ASN A 68 0.11 -9.52 -0.70
CA ASN A 68 1.33 -8.94 -0.14
C ASN A 68 2.56 -9.83 -0.45
N PRO A 69 3.04 -9.86 -1.71
CA PRO A 69 4.15 -10.74 -2.08
C PRO A 69 5.50 -10.22 -1.57
N THR A 70 6.45 -11.13 -1.41
CA THR A 70 7.87 -10.81 -1.28
C THR A 70 8.56 -11.13 -2.61
N HIS A 71 9.46 -10.25 -3.06
CA HIS A 71 10.25 -10.48 -4.27
C HIS A 71 11.70 -10.02 -4.09
N ALA A 72 12.64 -10.70 -4.73
CA ALA A 72 14.05 -10.37 -4.68
C ALA A 72 14.62 -10.24 -6.09
N TYR A 73 15.31 -9.12 -6.34
CA TYR A 73 15.88 -8.82 -7.66
C TYR A 73 17.29 -9.42 -7.79
N ALA A 74 17.51 -10.15 -8.88
CA ALA A 74 18.78 -10.83 -9.15
C ALA A 74 19.88 -9.88 -9.67
N LEU A 75 19.50 -8.76 -10.30
CA LEU A 75 20.41 -7.80 -10.89
C LEU A 75 20.15 -6.39 -10.36
N ARG A 76 21.14 -5.51 -10.53
CA ARG A 76 20.98 -4.08 -10.25
C ARG A 76 20.24 -3.43 -11.41
N GLY A 77 19.45 -2.43 -11.11
CA GLY A 77 18.72 -1.69 -12.15
C GLY A 77 17.52 -0.94 -11.59
N ALA A 78 16.86 -0.21 -12.48
CA ALA A 78 15.55 0.36 -12.22
C ALA A 78 14.48 -0.61 -12.73
N TYR A 79 13.53 -0.96 -11.86
CA TYR A 79 12.45 -1.88 -12.16
C TYR A 79 11.11 -1.19 -11.97
N THR A 80 10.24 -1.30 -12.96
CA THR A 80 8.87 -0.75 -12.91
C THR A 80 7.95 -1.80 -12.31
N VAL A 81 7.52 -1.57 -11.07
CA VAL A 81 6.55 -2.42 -10.38
C VAL A 81 5.15 -1.93 -10.66
N THR A 82 4.28 -2.84 -11.10
CA THR A 82 2.87 -2.56 -11.31
C THR A 82 2.02 -3.43 -10.39
N LEU A 83 1.13 -2.81 -9.62
CA LEU A 83 0.04 -3.46 -8.94
C LEU A 83 -1.25 -3.18 -9.69
N ARG A 84 -1.89 -4.22 -10.21
CA ARG A 84 -3.25 -4.16 -10.71
C ARG A 84 -4.17 -4.85 -9.71
N VAL A 85 -5.17 -4.12 -9.23
CA VAL A 85 -6.24 -4.67 -8.38
C VAL A 85 -7.55 -4.68 -9.12
N GLY A 86 -8.36 -5.69 -8.85
CA GLY A 86 -9.71 -5.80 -9.38
C GLY A 86 -10.73 -6.06 -8.30
N ASN A 87 -11.95 -5.64 -8.53
CA ASN A 87 -13.14 -6.17 -7.86
C ASN A 87 -14.12 -6.69 -8.94
N ALA A 88 -15.35 -7.04 -8.56
CA ALA A 88 -16.32 -7.64 -9.47
C ALA A 88 -16.72 -6.74 -10.66
N THR A 89 -16.50 -5.43 -10.58
CA THR A 89 -17.02 -4.45 -11.54
C THR A 89 -15.96 -3.49 -12.07
N THR A 90 -14.87 -3.25 -11.32
CA THR A 90 -13.84 -2.27 -11.67
C THR A 90 -12.44 -2.82 -11.46
N THR A 91 -11.49 -2.23 -12.17
CA THR A 91 -10.07 -2.49 -12.01
C THR A 91 -9.32 -1.18 -11.85
N SER A 92 -8.25 -1.19 -11.07
CA SER A 92 -7.40 -0.04 -10.79
C SER A 92 -5.93 -0.46 -10.83
N GLN A 93 -5.03 0.49 -11.09
CA GLN A 93 -3.60 0.21 -11.22
C GLN A 93 -2.74 1.27 -10.54
N ALA A 94 -1.70 0.82 -9.85
CA ALA A 94 -0.65 1.65 -9.29
C ALA A 94 0.69 1.22 -9.88
N ILE A 95 1.55 2.18 -10.21
CA ILE A 95 2.86 1.96 -10.81
C ILE A 95 3.91 2.67 -9.96
N ARG A 96 5.03 2.00 -9.70
CA ARG A 96 6.17 2.60 -8.99
C ARG A 96 7.49 2.05 -9.48
N THR A 97 8.45 2.94 -9.70
CA THR A 97 9.82 2.55 -10.04
C THR A 97 10.63 2.29 -8.77
N ILE A 98 11.40 1.21 -8.78
CA ILE A 98 12.30 0.81 -7.70
C ILE A 98 13.71 0.69 -8.25
N THR A 99 14.67 1.35 -7.60
CA THR A 99 16.09 1.27 -7.96
C THR A 99 16.80 0.29 -7.05
N VAL A 100 17.24 -0.84 -7.61
CA VAL A 100 17.97 -1.90 -6.91
C VAL A 100 19.47 -1.64 -7.01
N GLY A 101 20.09 -1.43 -5.86
CA GLY A 101 21.51 -1.13 -5.72
C GLY A 101 22.41 -2.30 -5.35
N ALA A 102 23.66 -1.99 -5.07
CA ALA A 102 24.61 -2.91 -4.45
C ALA A 102 24.15 -3.33 -3.06
N ARG A 103 24.46 -4.55 -2.64
CA ARG A 103 24.41 -4.90 -1.22
C ARG A 103 25.45 -4.05 -0.49
N ALA A 104 24.98 -3.14 0.38
CA ALA A 104 25.88 -2.34 1.18
C ALA A 104 26.66 -3.25 2.13
N ARG A 105 28.00 -3.14 2.13
CA ARG A 105 28.80 -3.73 3.19
C ARG A 105 28.59 -2.85 4.42
N ARG A 106 27.90 -3.35 5.44
CA ARG A 106 27.89 -2.69 6.76
C ARG A 106 29.35 -2.69 7.23
N HIS A 107 30.02 -1.55 7.13
CA HIS A 107 31.27 -1.34 7.84
C HIS A 107 30.91 -1.26 9.32
N LEU A 108 31.11 -2.36 10.04
CA LEU A 108 31.17 -2.30 11.50
C LEU A 108 32.38 -1.42 11.83
N ARG A 109 32.13 -0.21 12.30
CA ARG A 109 33.18 0.58 12.94
C ARG A 109 33.57 -0.20 14.19
N ARG A 110 34.65 -0.97 14.11
CA ARG A 110 35.38 -1.47 15.27
C ARG A 110 35.78 -0.22 16.07
N ARG A 111 35.31 -0.12 17.32
CA ARG A 111 35.95 0.65 18.37
C ARG A 111 36.61 -0.35 19.30
#